data_AF-A0A151RQV2-F1
#
_entry.id   AF-A0A151RQV2-F1
#
_cell.length_a   1.000
_cell.length_b   1.000
_cell.length_c   1.000
_cell.angle_alpha   90.00
_cell.angle_beta   90.00
_cell.angle_gamma   90.00
#
_symmetry.space_group_name_H-M   'P 1'
#
loop_
_entity.id
_entity.type
_entity.pdbx_description
1 polymer ?
#
loop_
_entity_poly.entity_id
_entity_poly.type
_entity_poly.pdbx_seq_one_letter_code
_entity_poly.pdbx_strand_id
1 'polypeptide(L)'
;MEASVLQHKLKFCLPPYLEQLSIEPCSPDERIFFEVSTSPLYIYMYQCLFRDLGVVIPFTPFECEFLRKINVAPSQLHPNSWGFLWAFQILCLVMGMNPSLGIFMHFYQLKLGEPPFGWVSLSGSSNGGLFQIFSQSYKNFKRIF
;
A
#
# COMPACT_ATOMS: atom_id res chain seq x y z
N MET A 1 23.60 8.93 11.33
CA MET A 1 24.35 8.12 10.34
C MET A 1 23.46 7.09 9.62
N GLU A 2 22.12 7.11 9.81
CA GLU A 2 21.20 6.11 9.22
C GLU A 2 20.37 6.63 8.03
N ALA A 3 20.04 7.93 7.99
CA ALA A 3 19.25 8.52 6.90
C ALA A 3 19.92 8.39 5.51
N SER A 4 21.24 8.51 5.43
CA SER A 4 21.99 8.38 4.17
C SER A 4 22.07 6.93 3.65
N VAL A 5 22.00 5.93 4.55
CA VAL A 5 21.99 4.50 4.18
C VAL A 5 20.63 4.10 3.63
N LEU A 6 19.55 4.67 4.18
CA LEU A 6 18.20 4.50 3.67
C LEU A 6 18.08 5.06 2.25
N GLN A 7 18.50 6.31 2.03
CA GLN A 7 18.45 6.94 0.70
C GLN A 7 19.25 6.18 -0.37
N HIS A 8 20.43 5.64 -0.04
CA HIS A 8 21.27 4.90 -1.00
C HIS A 8 20.73 3.50 -1.36
N LYS A 9 19.72 2.98 -0.64
CA LYS A 9 19.12 1.65 -0.87
C LYS A 9 17.66 1.69 -1.33
N LEU A 10 16.96 2.81 -1.22
CA LEU A 10 15.55 2.92 -1.57
C LEU A 10 15.38 3.16 -3.09
N LYS A 11 15.49 2.10 -3.90
CA LYS A 11 15.15 2.10 -5.35
C LYS A 11 13.64 2.01 -5.64
N PHE A 12 12.81 2.45 -4.70
CA PHE A 12 11.37 2.18 -4.71
C PHE A 12 10.53 3.33 -5.25
N CYS A 13 11.15 4.46 -5.59
CA CYS A 13 10.47 5.59 -6.23
C CYS A 13 11.00 5.74 -7.66
N LEU A 14 10.14 6.21 -8.58
CA LEU A 14 10.55 6.46 -9.96
C LEU A 14 11.43 7.73 -10.03
N PRO A 15 12.59 7.71 -10.74
CA PRO A 15 13.33 8.93 -11.07
C PRO A 15 12.51 9.68 -12.13
N PRO A 16 11.72 10.71 -11.75
CA PRO A 16 12.22 11.99 -11.24
C PRO A 16 11.77 12.38 -9.82
N TYR A 17 10.98 11.55 -9.15
CA TYR A 17 10.37 11.90 -7.85
C TYR A 17 11.31 11.68 -6.65
N LEU A 18 12.38 10.88 -6.82
CA LEU A 18 13.35 10.62 -5.76
C LEU A 18 13.97 11.90 -5.19
N GLU A 19 14.23 12.90 -6.03
CA GLU A 19 14.84 14.17 -5.59
C GLU A 19 13.86 15.10 -4.86
N GLN A 20 12.56 14.80 -4.91
CA GLN A 20 11.49 15.62 -4.33
C GLN A 20 10.91 15.03 -3.03
N LEU A 21 11.42 13.87 -2.60
CA LEU A 21 10.91 13.12 -1.45
C LEU A 21 12.01 12.96 -0.39
N SER A 22 11.68 13.29 0.86
CA SER A 22 12.46 12.84 2.01
C SER A 22 11.83 11.58 2.59
N ILE A 23 12.68 10.67 3.06
CA ILE A 23 12.25 9.42 3.72
C ILE A 23 12.94 9.39 5.07
N GLU A 24 12.13 9.34 6.12
CA GLU A 24 12.58 9.42 7.51
C GLU A 24 11.99 8.26 8.31
N PRO A 25 12.75 7.68 9.26
CA PRO A 25 12.22 6.67 10.15
C PRO A 25 11.16 7.30 11.08
N CYS A 26 10.07 6.58 11.31
CA CYS A 26 9.04 7.02 12.25
C CYS A 26 9.54 6.94 13.70
N SER A 27 9.13 7.89 14.53
CA SER A 27 9.35 7.82 15.97
C SER A 27 8.45 6.74 16.60
N PRO A 28 8.88 6.03 17.67
CA PRO A 28 8.04 5.08 18.39
C PRO A 28 6.71 5.65 18.89
N ASP A 29 6.63 6.96 19.11
CA ASP A 29 5.44 7.66 19.61
C ASP A 29 4.47 8.10 18.50
N GLU A 30 4.89 7.99 17.24
CA GLU A 30 4.07 8.41 16.09
C GLU A 30 2.97 7.39 15.79
N ARG A 31 1.76 7.91 15.61
CA ARG A 31 0.61 7.10 15.23
C ARG A 31 0.39 7.17 13.72
N ILE A 32 0.61 6.02 13.07
CA ILE A 32 0.73 5.77 11.62
C ILE A 32 -0.60 6.00 10.83
N PHE A 33 -1.66 6.50 11.48
CA PHE A 33 -3.02 6.60 10.90
C PHE A 33 -3.66 7.99 11.01
N PHE A 34 -2.94 9.00 11.50
CA PHE A 34 -3.49 10.36 11.59
C PHE A 34 -3.32 11.13 10.28
N GLU A 35 -4.34 11.93 9.96
CA GLU A 35 -4.26 12.92 8.89
C GLU A 35 -3.19 13.94 9.22
N VAL A 36 -2.25 14.11 8.29
CA VAL A 36 -1.17 15.08 8.40
C VAL A 36 -1.69 16.42 7.91
N SER A 37 -2.06 17.29 8.85
CA SER A 37 -2.50 18.66 8.57
C SER A 37 -1.34 19.67 8.59
N THR A 38 -0.09 19.18 8.54
CA THR A 38 1.13 19.99 8.59
C THR A 38 1.81 20.10 7.23
N SER A 39 2.61 21.16 7.04
CA SER A 39 3.52 21.32 5.91
C SER A 39 4.96 21.06 6.37
N PRO A 40 5.75 20.25 5.65
CA PRO A 40 5.41 19.53 4.41
C PRO A 40 4.44 18.36 4.65
N LEU A 41 3.67 18.00 3.62
CA LEU A 41 2.79 16.83 3.65
C LEU A 41 3.65 15.56 3.64
N TYR A 42 3.31 14.60 4.51
CA TYR A 42 3.94 13.30 4.55
C TYR A 42 2.90 12.20 4.69
N ILE A 43 3.27 10.97 4.34
CA ILE A 43 2.47 9.77 4.54
C ILE A 43 3.29 8.75 5.31
N TYR A 44 2.63 7.95 6.13
CA TYR A 44 3.26 6.81 6.77
C TYR A 44 3.15 5.57 5.88
N MET A 45 4.23 4.79 5.82
CA MET A 45 4.28 3.53 5.08
C MET A 45 5.25 2.54 5.75
N TYR A 46 4.99 1.23 5.58
CA TYR A 46 5.93 0.20 6.03
C TYR A 46 6.98 -0.06 4.97
N GLN A 47 8.25 -0.13 5.37
CA GLN A 47 9.38 -0.37 4.47
C GLN A 47 9.22 -1.66 3.64
N CYS A 48 8.60 -2.70 4.23
CA CYS A 48 8.36 -3.98 3.56
C CYS A 48 7.44 -3.87 2.34
N LEU A 49 6.53 -2.89 2.28
CA LEU A 49 5.64 -2.71 1.13
C LEU A 49 6.46 -2.36 -0.12
N PHE A 50 7.47 -1.52 0.05
CA PHE A 50 8.38 -1.14 -1.01
C PHE A 50 9.37 -2.27 -1.34
N ARG A 51 10.03 -2.81 -0.30
CA ARG A 51 11.11 -3.80 -0.46
C ARG A 51 10.64 -5.14 -0.99
N ASP A 52 9.55 -5.66 -0.43
CA ASP A 52 9.15 -7.06 -0.65
C ASP A 52 7.92 -7.16 -1.55
N LEU A 53 7.03 -6.16 -1.52
CA LEU A 53 5.85 -6.12 -2.38
C LEU A 53 5.99 -5.20 -3.58
N GLY A 54 7.11 -4.49 -3.68
CA GLY A 54 7.47 -3.66 -4.81
C GLY A 54 6.77 -2.31 -4.87
N VAL A 55 5.85 -1.97 -3.96
CA VAL A 55 5.04 -0.73 -4.00
C VAL A 55 5.89 0.46 -4.42
N VAL A 56 5.42 1.26 -5.39
CA VAL A 56 6.16 2.37 -5.96
C VAL A 56 5.43 3.68 -5.68
N ILE A 57 6.18 4.75 -5.46
CA ILE A 57 5.65 6.12 -5.40
C ILE A 57 6.13 6.99 -6.57
N PRO A 58 5.27 7.91 -7.07
CA PRO A 58 3.91 8.18 -6.61
C PRO A 58 2.94 7.04 -6.92
N PHE A 59 1.90 6.88 -6.09
CA PHE A 59 0.86 5.89 -6.33
C PHE A 59 0.14 6.18 -7.65
N THR A 60 -0.32 5.12 -8.30
CA THR A 60 -1.11 5.23 -9.53
C THR A 60 -2.46 5.91 -9.26
N PRO A 61 -3.10 6.49 -10.29
CA PRO A 61 -4.45 7.04 -10.15
C PRO A 61 -5.45 6.04 -9.58
N PHE A 62 -5.33 4.76 -9.97
CA PHE A 62 -6.19 3.68 -9.49
C PHE A 62 -5.98 3.39 -7.99
N GLU A 63 -4.73 3.30 -7.53
CA GLU A 63 -4.42 3.11 -6.10
C GLU A 63 -4.91 4.28 -5.25
N CYS A 64 -4.69 5.52 -5.71
CA CYS A 64 -5.22 6.73 -5.08
C CYS A 64 -6.75 6.71 -5.00
N GLU A 65 -7.43 6.35 -6.09
CA GLU A 65 -8.89 6.25 -6.15
C GLU A 65 -9.41 5.20 -5.17
N PHE A 66 -8.77 4.03 -5.13
CA PHE A 66 -9.12 2.96 -4.20
C PHE A 66 -8.96 3.40 -2.74
N LEU A 67 -7.80 3.93 -2.35
CA LEU A 67 -7.53 4.37 -0.97
C LEU A 67 -8.51 5.46 -0.53
N ARG A 68 -8.80 6.43 -1.41
CA ARG A 68 -9.81 7.47 -1.17
C ARG A 68 -11.21 6.90 -1.03
N LYS A 69 -11.59 5.91 -1.84
CA LYS A 69 -12.91 5.27 -1.78
C LYS A 69 -13.15 4.58 -0.44
N ILE A 70 -12.14 3.91 0.10
CA ILE A 70 -12.24 3.17 1.36
C ILE A 70 -11.89 4.03 2.58
N ASN A 71 -11.43 5.27 2.35
CA ASN A 71 -11.08 6.26 3.36
C ASN A 71 -10.04 5.73 4.37
N VAL A 72 -8.94 5.16 3.86
CA VAL A 72 -7.84 4.67 4.70
C VAL A 72 -6.50 5.23 4.25
N ALA A 73 -5.58 5.40 5.21
CA ALA A 73 -4.20 5.70 4.90
C ALA A 73 -3.51 4.49 4.23
N PRO A 74 -2.54 4.72 3.32
CA PRO A 74 -1.74 3.66 2.69
C PRO A 74 -1.18 2.61 3.68
N SER A 75 -0.73 3.07 4.85
CA SER A 75 -0.20 2.26 5.96
C SER A 75 -1.23 1.34 6.63
N GLN A 76 -2.52 1.65 6.56
CA GLN A 76 -3.58 0.85 7.18
C GLN A 76 -4.03 -0.31 6.30
N LEU A 77 -3.67 -0.28 5.02
CA LEU A 77 -3.94 -1.35 4.08
C LEU A 77 -2.95 -2.50 4.32
N HIS A 78 -3.48 -3.69 4.57
CA HIS A 78 -2.66 -4.87 4.83
C HIS A 78 -1.72 -5.17 3.65
N PRO A 79 -0.47 -5.59 3.88
CA PRO A 79 0.49 -5.88 2.81
C PRO A 79 -0.06 -6.79 1.69
N ASN A 80 -0.72 -7.90 2.02
CA ASN A 80 -1.34 -8.77 1.01
C ASN A 80 -2.37 -8.05 0.12
N SER A 81 -3.07 -7.03 0.63
CA SER A 81 -4.05 -6.26 -0.13
C SER A 81 -3.40 -5.40 -1.20
N TRP A 82 -2.20 -4.85 -0.94
CA TRP A 82 -1.40 -4.16 -1.95
C TRP A 82 -1.09 -5.10 -3.13
N GLY A 83 -0.77 -6.36 -2.84
CA GLY A 83 -0.56 -7.38 -3.87
C GLY A 83 -1.76 -7.59 -4.80
N PHE A 84 -3.00 -7.49 -4.29
CA PHE A 84 -4.20 -7.59 -5.14
C PHE A 84 -4.37 -6.39 -6.07
N LEU A 85 -4.14 -5.17 -5.57
CA LEU A 85 -4.19 -3.96 -6.40
C LEU A 85 -3.18 -4.05 -7.54
N TRP A 86 -1.98 -4.53 -7.23
CA TRP A 86 -0.88 -4.70 -8.17
C TRP A 86 -1.17 -5.77 -9.22
N ALA A 87 -1.57 -6.97 -8.79
CA ALA A 87 -1.91 -8.05 -9.71
C ALA A 87 -3.06 -7.66 -10.65
N PHE A 88 -4.04 -6.91 -10.16
CA PHE A 88 -5.15 -6.44 -10.98
C PHE A 88 -4.70 -5.42 -12.03
N GLN A 89 -3.85 -4.46 -11.64
CA GLN A 89 -3.29 -3.49 -12.59
C GLN A 89 -2.46 -4.18 -13.68
N ILE A 90 -1.64 -5.18 -13.33
CA ILE A 90 -0.86 -5.97 -14.29
C ILE A 90 -1.80 -6.73 -15.23
N LEU A 91 -2.85 -7.37 -14.70
CA LEU A 91 -3.83 -8.08 -15.53
C LEU A 91 -4.52 -7.13 -16.52
N CYS A 92 -4.98 -5.96 -16.06
CA CYS A 92 -5.57 -4.94 -16.92
C CYS A 92 -4.60 -4.48 -18.01
N LEU A 93 -3.33 -4.22 -17.65
CA LEU A 93 -2.29 -3.83 -18.61
C LEU A 93 -2.10 -4.90 -19.70
N VAL A 94 -1.98 -6.17 -19.31
CA VAL A 94 -1.83 -7.30 -20.26
C VAL A 94 -3.04 -7.45 -21.17
N MET A 95 -4.25 -7.16 -20.67
CA MET A 95 -5.49 -7.18 -21.46
C MET A 95 -5.71 -5.90 -22.29
N GLY A 96 -4.83 -4.89 -22.20
CA GLY A 96 -5.03 -3.61 -22.88
C GLY A 96 -6.19 -2.78 -22.33
N MET A 97 -6.54 -2.99 -21.06
CA MET A 97 -7.63 -2.32 -20.37
C MET A 97 -7.11 -1.36 -19.29
N ASN A 98 -7.89 -0.32 -18.99
CA ASN A 98 -7.63 0.51 -17.83
C ASN A 98 -8.18 -0.16 -16.56
N PRO A 99 -7.43 -0.19 -15.44
CA PRO A 99 -7.95 -0.64 -14.15
C PRO A 99 -9.20 0.16 -13.75
N SER A 100 -10.26 -0.55 -13.37
CA SER A 100 -11.52 0.07 -12.92
C SER A 100 -11.83 -0.33 -11.49
N LEU A 101 -12.09 0.66 -10.64
CA LEU A 101 -12.43 0.43 -9.23
C LEU A 101 -13.71 -0.40 -9.08
N GLY A 102 -14.71 -0.19 -9.94
CA GLY A 102 -15.96 -0.95 -9.90
C GLY A 102 -15.75 -2.43 -10.22
N ILE A 103 -14.93 -2.74 -11.24
CA ILE A 103 -14.57 -4.11 -11.59
C ILE A 103 -13.75 -4.74 -10.47
N PHE A 104 -12.79 -4.01 -9.91
CA PHE A 104 -11.99 -4.49 -8.79
C PHE A 104 -12.86 -4.87 -7.58
N MET A 105 -13.77 -3.98 -7.17
CA MET A 105 -14.68 -4.20 -6.04
C MET A 105 -15.75 -5.26 -6.31
N HIS A 106 -15.96 -5.67 -7.57
CA HIS A 106 -16.82 -6.83 -7.87
C HIS A 106 -16.16 -8.14 -7.43
N PHE A 107 -14.84 -8.26 -7.63
CA PHE A 107 -14.06 -9.46 -7.32
C PHE A 107 -13.48 -9.48 -5.90
N TYR A 108 -13.37 -8.33 -5.25
CA TYR A 108 -12.78 -8.19 -3.92
C TYR A 108 -13.71 -7.50 -2.95
N GLN A 109 -13.73 -7.99 -1.71
CA GLN A 109 -14.43 -7.38 -0.59
C GLN A 109 -13.45 -6.93 0.48
N LEU A 110 -13.82 -5.86 1.18
CA LEU A 110 -13.07 -5.34 2.33
C LEU A 110 -13.38 -6.16 3.58
N LYS A 111 -12.35 -6.38 4.38
CA LYS A 111 -12.41 -6.99 5.70
C LYS A 111 -11.69 -6.08 6.68
N LEU A 112 -12.44 -5.61 7.67
CA LEU A 112 -11.91 -4.84 8.79
C LEU A 112 -11.36 -5.81 9.83
N GLY A 113 -10.11 -5.59 10.25
CA GLY A 113 -9.55 -6.27 11.41
C GLY A 113 -10.25 -5.87 12.71
N GLU A 114 -10.01 -6.63 13.78
CA GLU A 114 -10.64 -6.36 15.06
C GLU A 114 -10.24 -4.98 15.63
N PRO A 115 -11.19 -4.22 16.19
CA PRO A 115 -10.91 -2.97 16.90
C PRO A 115 -9.93 -3.16 18.06
N PRO A 116 -9.19 -2.11 18.49
CA PRO A 116 -9.29 -0.70 18.10
C PRO A 116 -8.35 -0.26 16.96
N PHE A 117 -7.47 -1.16 16.46
CA PHE A 117 -6.48 -0.84 15.42
C PHE A 117 -6.54 -1.85 14.25
N GLY A 118 -7.77 -2.14 13.82
CA GLY A 118 -8.06 -3.10 12.78
C GLY A 118 -7.45 -2.69 11.44
N TRP A 119 -6.68 -3.60 10.85
CA TRP A 119 -6.14 -3.42 9.49
C TRP A 119 -7.24 -3.58 8.47
N VAL A 120 -7.18 -2.81 7.38
CA VAL A 120 -8.08 -3.06 6.25
C VAL A 120 -7.42 -4.07 5.33
N SER A 121 -8.09 -5.19 5.14
CA SER A 121 -7.64 -6.28 4.28
C SER A 121 -8.63 -6.52 3.15
N LEU A 122 -8.12 -7.01 2.02
CA LEU A 122 -8.95 -7.49 0.92
C LEU A 122 -9.01 -9.01 0.95
N SER A 123 -10.17 -9.55 0.57
CA SER A 123 -10.30 -10.96 0.21
C SER A 123 -11.14 -11.10 -1.04
N GLY A 124 -11.07 -12.26 -1.69
CA GLY A 124 -12.01 -12.59 -2.77
C GLY A 124 -13.46 -12.43 -2.30
N SER A 125 -14.30 -11.91 -3.18
CA SER A 125 -15.74 -11.75 -2.95
C SER A 125 -16.47 -13.10 -3.06
N SER A 126 -17.73 -13.12 -2.66
CA SER A 126 -18.63 -14.27 -2.85
C SER A 126 -18.82 -14.65 -4.32
N ASN A 127 -18.51 -13.73 -5.26
CA ASN A 127 -18.63 -13.95 -6.70
C ASN A 127 -17.38 -14.61 -7.31
N GLY A 128 -16.42 -15.02 -6.46
CA GLY A 128 -15.13 -15.56 -6.86
C GLY A 128 -14.07 -14.47 -6.96
N GLY A 129 -12.98 -14.59 -6.19
CA GLY A 129 -11.83 -13.68 -6.32
C GLY A 129 -10.97 -14.03 -7.53
N LEU A 130 -10.45 -13.02 -8.24
CA LEU A 130 -9.58 -13.24 -9.42
C LEU A 130 -8.24 -13.89 -9.05
N PHE A 131 -7.69 -13.51 -7.90
CA PHE A 131 -6.40 -13.98 -7.42
C PHE A 131 -6.56 -14.61 -6.05
N GLN A 132 -5.77 -15.65 -5.78
CA GLN A 132 -5.59 -16.22 -4.45
C GLN A 132 -4.31 -15.68 -3.83
N ILE A 133 -4.31 -15.53 -2.50
CA ILE A 133 -3.11 -15.10 -1.79
C ILE A 133 -2.10 -16.24 -1.85
N PHE A 134 -0.88 -15.96 -2.29
CA PHE A 134 0.20 -16.94 -2.34
C PHE A 134 0.55 -17.52 -0.96
N SER A 135 0.50 -16.68 0.09
CA SER A 135 0.70 -17.10 1.49
C SER A 135 -0.38 -16.50 2.38
N GLN A 136 -1.00 -17.34 3.20
CA GLN A 136 -2.15 -16.96 4.04
C GLN A 136 -1.87 -15.81 5.02
N SER A 137 -0.60 -15.43 5.25
CA SER A 137 -0.28 -14.29 6.08
C SER A 137 1.16 -13.81 5.86
N TYR A 138 1.30 -12.56 5.42
CA TYR A 138 2.56 -11.84 5.55
C TYR A 138 2.71 -11.44 7.03
N LYS A 139 3.43 -12.27 7.81
CA LYS A 139 3.57 -12.14 9.27
C LYS A 139 4.77 -11.28 9.65
N ASN A 140 4.76 -10.74 10.87
CA ASN A 140 5.91 -10.08 11.52
C ASN A 140 6.47 -8.83 10.85
N PHE A 141 5.87 -8.35 9.76
CA PHE A 141 6.33 -7.15 9.06
C PHE A 141 6.31 -5.87 9.91
N LYS A 142 5.45 -5.83 10.94
CA LYS A 142 5.41 -4.75 11.94
C LYS A 142 6.70 -4.62 12.75
N ARG A 143 7.55 -5.65 12.76
CA ARG A 143 8.85 -5.66 13.44
C ARG A 143 10.00 -5.28 12.51
N ILE A 144 9.70 -5.02 11.24
CA ILE A 144 10.70 -4.69 10.21
C ILE A 144 10.63 -3.18 10.02
N PHE A 145 11.54 -2.49 10.70
CA PHE A 145 11.77 -1.04 10.60
C PHE A 145 12.80 -0.75 9.50
#